data_AF-A0AA40AKJ5-F1
#
_entry.id   AF-A0AA40AKJ5-F1
#
_cell.length_a   1.000
_cell.length_b   1.000
_cell.length_c   1.000
_cell.angle_alpha   90.00
_cell.angle_beta   90.00
_cell.angle_gamma   90.00
#
_symmetry.space_group_name_H-M   'P 1'
#
loop_
_entity.id
_entity.type
_entity.pdbx_description
1 polymer ?
#
loop_
_entity_poly.entity_id
_entity_poly.type
_entity_poly.pdbx_seq_one_letter_code
_entity_poly.pdbx_strand_id
1 'polypeptide(L)'
;EDWAPMKALTRLPWFERVWVIQEIGTRAPAGLFWGKASMDWHMLYRVCDRLTEFHHLRRQFDIEMAKVKFVFQRFVPPDIATRHANRLSFIYELHRARHVQATDPRDRVFAFLGHYSVTGRELRGLAANYDADTGTLPDVYTNAAARTLVVDGADSGLITLAAVQHHELAS
;
A
#
# COMPACT_ATOMS: atom_id res chain seq x y z
N GLU A 1 -33.42 -2.84 -2.55
CA GLU A 1 -32.32 -1.92 -2.19
C GLU A 1 -31.04 -2.74 -1.94
N ASP A 2 -30.74 -3.69 -2.83
CA ASP A 2 -30.00 -4.89 -2.43
C ASP A 2 -28.47 -4.69 -2.44
N TRP A 3 -28.01 -3.60 -3.04
CA TRP A 3 -26.60 -3.22 -3.14
C TRP A 3 -26.14 -2.21 -2.10
N ALA A 4 -27.06 -1.66 -1.29
CA ALA A 4 -26.73 -0.67 -0.27
C ALA A 4 -25.65 -1.16 0.73
N PRO A 5 -25.69 -2.42 1.23
CA PRO A 5 -24.64 -2.93 2.10
C PRO A 5 -23.26 -2.97 1.43
N MET A 6 -23.20 -3.36 0.14
CA MET A 6 -21.95 -3.41 -0.62
C MET A 6 -21.37 -2.01 -0.85
N LYS A 7 -22.23 -1.05 -1.19
CA LYS A 7 -21.85 0.37 -1.29
C LYS A 7 -21.28 0.90 0.02
N ALA A 8 -21.93 0.61 1.14
CA ALA A 8 -21.47 1.05 2.46
C ALA A 8 -20.15 0.36 2.88
N LEU A 9 -20.06 -0.96 2.71
CA LEU A 9 -18.87 -1.76 3.05
C LEU A 9 -17.63 -1.27 2.30
N THR A 10 -17.71 -1.14 0.97
CA THR A 10 -16.56 -0.76 0.13
C THR A 10 -16.06 0.67 0.39
N ARG A 11 -16.85 1.49 1.08
CA ARG A 11 -16.53 2.87 1.46
C ARG A 11 -16.01 3.04 2.87
N LEU A 12 -15.96 1.96 3.65
CA LEU A 12 -15.49 2.06 5.03
C LEU A 12 -14.06 2.63 5.07
N PRO A 13 -13.81 3.70 5.87
CA PRO A 13 -12.47 4.27 6.04
C PRO A 13 -11.45 3.26 6.56
N TRP A 14 -11.91 2.14 7.12
CA TRP A 14 -11.05 1.04 7.53
C TRP A 14 -10.12 0.57 6.40
N PHE A 15 -10.61 0.46 5.16
CA PHE A 15 -9.77 0.07 4.01
C PHE A 15 -8.70 1.10 3.63
N GLU A 16 -8.78 2.32 4.16
CA GLU A 16 -7.79 3.36 3.92
C GLU A 16 -6.70 3.39 5.00
N ARG A 17 -6.80 2.61 6.07
CA ARG A 17 -5.77 2.61 7.14
C ARG A 17 -4.50 1.93 6.64
N VAL A 18 -3.35 2.55 6.89
CA VAL A 18 -2.04 2.02 6.43
C VAL A 18 -1.76 0.59 6.96
N TRP A 19 -2.12 0.32 8.21
CA TRP A 19 -1.89 -0.98 8.86
C TRP A 19 -2.74 -2.12 8.30
N VAL A 20 -3.89 -1.81 7.70
CA VAL A 20 -4.77 -2.82 7.09
C VAL A 20 -4.07 -3.55 5.93
N ILE A 21 -3.09 -2.91 5.30
CA ILE A 21 -2.26 -3.52 4.26
C ILE A 21 -1.48 -4.73 4.80
N GLN A 22 -1.03 -4.69 6.06
CA GLN A 22 -0.40 -5.83 6.71
C GLN A 22 -1.41 -6.85 7.22
N GLU A 23 -2.52 -6.37 7.80
CA GLU A 23 -3.54 -7.22 8.41
C GLU A 23 -4.19 -8.18 7.40
N ILE A 24 -4.53 -7.68 6.21
CA ILE A 24 -5.28 -8.45 5.19
C ILE A 24 -4.60 -8.48 3.81
N GLY A 25 -3.43 -7.87 3.66
CA GLY A 25 -2.68 -7.89 2.41
C GLY A 25 -1.70 -9.06 2.28
N THR A 26 -1.64 -9.98 3.24
CA THR A 26 -0.77 -11.17 3.19
C THR A 26 -1.47 -12.37 2.53
N ARG A 27 -0.81 -13.54 2.53
CA ARG A 27 -1.45 -14.82 2.16
C ARG A 27 -2.23 -15.47 3.30
N ALA A 28 -2.17 -14.90 4.51
CA ALA A 28 -2.86 -15.47 5.65
C ALA A 28 -4.39 -15.42 5.42
N PRO A 29 -5.14 -16.47 5.80
CA PRO A 29 -6.59 -16.41 5.82
C PRO A 29 -7.06 -15.26 6.73
N ALA A 30 -8.05 -14.50 6.25
CA ALA A 30 -8.58 -13.35 6.98
C ALA A 30 -10.11 -13.33 6.92
N GLY A 31 -10.74 -13.10 8.07
CA GLY A 31 -12.18 -12.88 8.19
C GLY A 31 -12.49 -11.41 8.40
N LEU A 32 -13.49 -10.90 7.69
CA LEU A 32 -14.07 -9.59 7.92
C LEU A 32 -15.28 -9.73 8.84
N PHE A 33 -15.39 -8.85 9.82
CA PHE A 33 -16.50 -8.79 10.77
C PHE A 33 -17.16 -7.43 10.70
N TRP A 34 -18.49 -7.41 10.55
CA TRP A 34 -19.28 -6.17 10.55
C TRP A 34 -20.58 -6.36 11.33
N GLY A 35 -20.59 -5.87 12.57
CA GLY A 35 -21.68 -6.14 13.51
C GLY A 35 -21.75 -7.64 13.83
N LYS A 36 -22.88 -8.28 13.52
CA LYS A 36 -23.07 -9.73 13.69
C LYS A 36 -22.74 -10.54 12.43
N ALA A 37 -22.50 -9.87 11.31
CA ALA A 37 -22.15 -10.53 10.05
C ALA A 37 -20.64 -10.77 9.98
N SER A 38 -20.25 -11.84 9.30
CA SER A 38 -18.86 -12.10 8.93
C SER A 38 -18.77 -12.62 7.51
N MET A 39 -17.63 -12.41 6.87
CA MET A 39 -17.32 -12.97 5.56
C MET A 39 -15.84 -13.22 5.41
N ASP A 40 -15.48 -14.14 4.52
CA ASP A 40 -14.10 -14.33 4.12
C ASP A 40 -13.59 -13.13 3.29
N TRP A 41 -12.36 -12.68 3.58
CA TRP A 41 -11.75 -11.56 2.89
C TRP A 41 -11.57 -11.83 1.37
N HIS A 42 -11.17 -13.04 1.00
CA HIS A 42 -11.03 -13.40 -0.42
C HIS A 42 -12.38 -13.38 -1.13
N MET A 43 -13.48 -13.72 -0.46
CA MET A 43 -14.83 -13.59 -1.03
C MET A 43 -15.14 -12.14 -1.42
N LEU A 44 -14.92 -11.17 -0.52
CA LEU A 44 -15.15 -9.75 -0.84
C LEU A 44 -14.31 -9.30 -2.03
N TYR A 45 -13.01 -9.64 -2.03
CA TYR A 45 -12.14 -9.33 -3.16
C TYR A 45 -12.62 -9.96 -4.47
N ARG A 46 -13.02 -11.25 -4.47
CA ARG A 46 -13.50 -11.93 -5.69
C ARG A 46 -14.74 -11.28 -6.28
N VAL A 47 -15.70 -10.92 -5.43
CA VAL A 47 -16.87 -10.14 -5.88
C VAL A 47 -16.39 -8.82 -6.47
N CYS A 48 -15.43 -8.18 -5.81
CA CYS A 48 -14.90 -6.91 -6.26
C CYS A 48 -14.16 -6.96 -7.59
N ASP A 49 -13.41 -8.03 -7.80
CA ASP A 49 -12.68 -8.28 -9.03
C ASP A 49 -13.64 -8.60 -10.17
N ARG A 50 -14.64 -9.46 -9.93
CA ARG A 50 -15.68 -9.78 -10.92
C ARG A 50 -16.44 -8.55 -11.39
N LEU A 51 -16.78 -7.66 -10.47
CA LEU A 51 -17.45 -6.39 -10.79
C LEU A 51 -16.62 -5.44 -11.67
N THR A 52 -15.31 -5.68 -11.84
CA THR A 52 -14.48 -4.92 -12.79
C THR A 52 -15.00 -5.02 -14.21
N GLU A 53 -15.59 -6.16 -14.59
CA GLU A 53 -16.18 -6.38 -15.92
C GLU A 53 -17.58 -5.76 -16.07
N PHE A 54 -18.24 -5.40 -14.95
CA PHE A 54 -19.61 -4.88 -14.93
C PHE A 54 -19.64 -3.39 -14.61
N HIS A 55 -19.03 -2.58 -15.49
CA HIS A 55 -18.91 -1.13 -15.31
C HIS A 55 -20.26 -0.43 -15.06
N HIS A 56 -21.33 -0.88 -15.73
CA HIS A 56 -22.67 -0.32 -15.57
C HIS A 56 -23.22 -0.53 -14.14
N LEU A 57 -23.09 -1.74 -13.57
CA LEU A 57 -23.51 -2.02 -12.20
C LEU A 57 -22.71 -1.21 -11.18
N ARG A 58 -21.39 -1.13 -11.37
CA ARG A 58 -20.52 -0.32 -10.50
C ARG A 58 -20.93 1.15 -10.48
N ARG A 59 -21.25 1.72 -11.65
CA ARG A 59 -21.67 3.12 -11.77
C ARG A 59 -23.07 3.32 -11.20
N GLN A 60 -24.00 2.43 -11.51
CA GLN A 60 -25.39 2.49 -11.05
C GLN A 60 -25.49 2.40 -9.52
N PHE A 61 -24.75 1.49 -8.90
CA PHE A 61 -24.78 1.26 -7.45
C PHE A 61 -23.65 1.95 -6.70
N ASP A 62 -22.80 2.70 -7.40
CA ASP A 62 -21.79 3.59 -6.82
C ASP A 62 -20.83 2.85 -5.87
N ILE A 63 -20.30 1.71 -6.34
CA ILE A 63 -19.47 0.79 -5.56
C ILE A 63 -17.98 1.13 -5.72
N GLU A 64 -17.31 1.45 -4.61
CA GLU A 64 -15.94 1.94 -4.59
C GLU A 64 -14.90 0.81 -4.42
N MET A 65 -14.46 0.25 -5.54
CA MET A 65 -13.64 -0.97 -5.51
C MET A 65 -12.15 -0.71 -5.24
N ALA A 66 -11.70 0.53 -5.44
CA ALA A 66 -10.27 0.85 -5.49
C ALA A 66 -9.56 0.51 -4.17
N LYS A 67 -10.17 0.85 -3.04
CA LYS A 67 -9.63 0.62 -1.69
C LYS A 67 -9.48 -0.86 -1.39
N VAL A 68 -10.55 -1.63 -1.62
CA VAL A 68 -10.58 -3.09 -1.45
C VAL A 68 -9.53 -3.78 -2.34
N LYS A 69 -9.49 -3.42 -3.63
CA LYS A 69 -8.51 -4.01 -4.56
C LYS A 69 -7.07 -3.59 -4.26
N PHE A 70 -6.86 -2.42 -3.66
CA PHE A 70 -5.52 -1.93 -3.31
C PHE A 70 -4.89 -2.75 -2.17
N VAL A 71 -5.64 -3.05 -1.11
CA VAL A 71 -5.11 -3.76 0.06
C VAL A 71 -4.99 -5.27 -0.16
N PHE A 72 -5.73 -5.85 -1.12
CA PHE A 72 -5.70 -7.28 -1.39
C PHE A 72 -4.34 -7.80 -1.85
N GLN A 73 -3.81 -8.81 -1.14
CA GLN A 73 -2.55 -9.48 -1.45
C GLN A 73 -1.38 -8.50 -1.70
N ARG A 74 -1.40 -7.35 -1.01
CA ARG A 74 -0.40 -6.32 -1.21
C ARG A 74 1.00 -6.77 -0.84
N PHE A 75 1.16 -7.62 0.18
CA PHE A 75 2.40 -8.24 0.65
C PHE A 75 2.75 -9.53 -0.10
N VAL A 76 2.03 -9.84 -1.18
CA VAL A 76 2.32 -11.00 -2.02
C VAL A 76 3.10 -10.55 -3.25
N PRO A 77 4.30 -11.12 -3.50
CA PRO A 77 5.07 -10.81 -4.71
C PRO A 77 4.23 -11.08 -5.96
N PRO A 78 4.17 -10.15 -6.93
CA PRO A 78 3.52 -10.41 -8.21
C PRO A 78 4.28 -11.47 -9.00
N ASP A 79 3.59 -12.14 -9.93
CA ASP A 79 4.26 -12.95 -10.94
C ASP A 79 5.14 -12.05 -11.83
N ILE A 80 6.42 -12.41 -11.96
CA ILE A 80 7.51 -11.61 -12.54
C ILE A 80 7.29 -11.39 -14.04
N ALA A 81 6.43 -12.17 -14.70
CA ALA A 81 6.24 -12.16 -16.15
C ALA A 81 5.52 -10.91 -16.75
N THR A 82 5.25 -9.84 -15.99
CA THR A 82 4.41 -8.72 -16.49
C THR A 82 4.79 -7.32 -15.97
N ARG A 83 4.06 -6.29 -16.47
CA ARG A 83 3.95 -4.85 -16.13
C ARG A 83 4.09 -4.40 -14.66
N HIS A 84 4.29 -5.35 -13.76
CA HIS A 84 4.37 -5.19 -12.32
C HIS A 84 5.81 -5.22 -11.78
N ALA A 85 6.84 -5.21 -12.65
CA ALA A 85 8.25 -5.10 -12.24
C ALA A 85 8.49 -3.93 -11.26
N ASN A 86 7.82 -2.79 -11.46
CA ASN A 86 7.92 -1.63 -10.56
C ASN A 86 7.44 -1.95 -9.13
N ARG A 87 6.59 -2.96 -8.91
CA ARG A 87 6.17 -3.38 -7.56
C ARG A 87 7.29 -4.02 -6.75
N LEU A 88 8.42 -4.37 -7.38
CA LEU A 88 9.63 -4.79 -6.68
C LEU A 88 10.39 -3.60 -6.06
N SER A 89 10.11 -2.37 -6.53
CA SER A 89 10.72 -1.16 -5.96
C SER A 89 10.00 -0.74 -4.67
N PHE A 90 10.75 -0.65 -3.57
CA PHE A 90 10.21 -0.21 -2.28
C PHE A 90 9.59 1.19 -2.35
N ILE A 91 10.29 2.15 -2.97
CA ILE A 91 9.81 3.53 -3.10
C ILE A 91 8.53 3.62 -3.94
N TYR A 92 8.41 2.80 -4.99
CA TYR A 92 7.19 2.74 -5.80
C TYR A 92 5.98 2.26 -4.99
N GLU A 93 6.20 1.28 -4.11
CA GLU A 93 5.15 0.75 -3.24
C GLU A 93 4.68 1.79 -2.21
N LEU A 94 5.62 2.55 -1.62
CA LEU A 94 5.32 3.70 -0.75
C LEU A 94 4.53 4.78 -1.50
N HIS A 95 4.96 5.12 -2.72
CA HIS A 95 4.28 6.11 -3.55
C HIS A 95 2.84 5.71 -3.88
N ARG A 96 2.61 4.45 -4.25
CA ARG A 96 1.26 3.92 -4.51
C ARG A 96 0.37 3.96 -3.28
N ALA A 97 0.97 3.79 -2.09
CA ALA A 97 0.27 3.86 -0.82
C ALA A 97 -0.01 5.28 -0.33
N ARG A 98 0.43 6.35 -1.02
CA ARG A 98 0.28 7.75 -0.55
C ARG A 98 -1.13 8.17 -0.15
N HIS A 99 -2.16 7.51 -0.67
CA HIS A 99 -3.57 7.81 -0.42
C HIS A 99 -4.10 7.18 0.87
N VAL A 100 -3.37 6.22 1.46
CA VAL A 100 -3.75 5.59 2.72
C VAL A 100 -3.46 6.53 3.90
N GLN A 101 -4.28 6.39 4.92
CA GLN A 101 -4.30 7.21 6.12
C GLN A 101 -3.44 6.56 7.20
N ALA A 102 -2.62 7.40 7.83
CA ALA A 102 -1.75 7.04 8.93
C ALA A 102 -1.91 8.09 10.03
N THR A 103 -2.19 7.65 11.25
CA THR A 103 -2.28 8.54 12.42
C THR A 103 -0.89 9.08 12.76
N ASP A 104 0.11 8.19 12.84
CA ASP A 104 1.50 8.59 12.88
C ASP A 104 2.04 8.66 11.43
N PRO A 105 2.53 9.82 10.96
CA PRO A 105 3.02 9.95 9.59
C PRO A 105 4.23 9.05 9.27
N ARG A 106 4.95 8.54 10.27
CA ARG A 106 6.06 7.57 10.10
C ARG A 106 5.57 6.19 9.67
N ASP A 107 4.33 5.83 10.00
CA ASP A 107 3.73 4.54 9.63
C ASP A 107 3.58 4.37 8.12
N ARG A 108 3.61 5.47 7.34
CA ARG A 108 3.68 5.39 5.87
C ARG A 108 4.89 4.60 5.38
N VAL A 109 5.98 4.60 6.14
CA VAL A 109 7.18 3.77 5.88
C VAL A 109 7.09 2.48 6.67
N PHE A 110 6.80 2.56 7.98
CA PHE A 110 6.91 1.41 8.88
C PHE A 110 5.93 0.28 8.56
N ALA A 111 4.73 0.61 8.09
CA ALA A 111 3.76 -0.37 7.65
C ALA A 111 4.20 -1.18 6.41
N PHE A 112 5.31 -0.84 5.76
CA PHE A 112 5.85 -1.57 4.61
C PHE A 112 7.17 -2.31 4.91
N LEU A 113 7.71 -2.29 6.14
CA LEU A 113 9.02 -2.90 6.43
C LEU A 113 9.05 -4.43 6.22
N GLY A 114 7.92 -5.12 6.34
CA GLY A 114 7.80 -6.55 6.04
C GLY A 114 7.49 -6.87 4.57
N HIS A 115 7.44 -5.87 3.69
CA HIS A 115 7.02 -6.05 2.30
C HIS A 115 8.14 -6.69 1.46
N TYR A 116 7.79 -7.51 0.46
CA TYR A 116 8.78 -8.23 -0.36
C TYR A 116 9.71 -7.34 -1.18
N SER A 117 9.34 -6.07 -1.41
CA SER A 117 10.19 -5.07 -2.05
C SER A 117 11.30 -4.54 -1.15
N VAL A 118 11.31 -4.88 0.14
CA VAL A 118 12.42 -4.60 1.06
C VAL A 118 13.54 -5.63 0.81
N THR A 119 14.26 -5.43 -0.29
CA THR A 119 15.39 -6.26 -0.73
C THR A 119 16.72 -5.60 -0.36
N GLY A 120 17.82 -6.35 -0.40
CA GLY A 120 19.15 -5.81 -0.09
C GLY A 120 19.44 -5.58 1.40
N ARG A 121 20.73 -5.54 1.75
CA ARG A 121 21.20 -5.45 3.14
C ARG A 121 20.79 -4.13 3.80
N GLU A 122 20.95 -3.02 3.08
CA GLU A 122 20.71 -1.70 3.65
C GLU A 122 19.22 -1.47 3.95
N LEU A 123 18.30 -1.73 3.02
CA LEU A 123 16.86 -1.60 3.28
C LEU A 123 16.35 -2.58 4.34
N ARG A 124 16.86 -3.81 4.40
CA ARG A 124 16.50 -4.76 5.48
C ARG A 124 16.96 -4.30 6.87
N GLY A 125 17.95 -3.42 6.94
CA GLY A 125 18.37 -2.79 8.20
C GLY A 125 17.49 -1.62 8.64
N LEU A 126 16.48 -1.23 7.85
CA LEU A 126 15.52 -0.22 8.25
C LEU A 126 14.54 -0.84 9.26
N ALA A 127 14.46 -0.26 10.45
CA ALA A 127 13.57 -0.68 11.52
C ALA A 127 12.63 0.45 11.91
N ALA A 128 11.48 0.09 12.49
CA ALA A 128 10.58 1.08 13.05
C ALA A 128 11.25 1.78 14.24
N ASN A 129 11.41 3.09 14.16
CA ASN A 129 11.92 3.93 15.24
C ASN A 129 10.91 5.04 15.56
N TYR A 130 10.28 4.94 16.73
CA TYR A 130 9.32 5.93 17.21
C TYR A 130 9.90 6.91 18.22
N ASP A 131 11.20 6.80 18.51
CA ASP A 131 11.92 7.68 19.41
C ASP A 131 11.79 9.15 18.97
N ALA A 132 11.65 10.05 19.93
CA ALA A 132 11.38 11.46 19.67
C ALA A 132 12.59 12.21 19.10
N ASP A 133 13.80 11.76 19.41
CA ASP A 133 15.05 12.45 19.06
C ASP A 133 15.76 11.82 17.87
N THR A 134 15.70 10.49 17.75
CA THR A 134 16.41 9.70 16.73
C THR A 134 15.48 9.10 15.68
N GLY A 135 14.16 9.17 15.91
CA GLY A 135 13.10 8.63 15.06
C GLY A 135 12.15 9.72 14.57
N THR A 136 12.65 10.93 14.35
CA THR A 136 11.84 12.05 13.86
C THR A 136 11.30 11.74 12.45
N LEU A 137 10.23 12.41 12.05
CA LEU A 137 9.64 12.22 10.72
C LEU A 137 10.66 12.48 9.58
N PRO A 138 11.43 13.59 9.59
CA PRO A 138 12.51 13.80 8.62
C PRO A 138 13.56 12.69 8.65
N ASP A 139 13.97 12.21 9.81
CA ASP A 139 14.99 11.14 9.91
C ASP A 139 14.49 9.85 9.27
N VAL A 140 13.26 9.44 9.58
CA VAL A 140 12.66 8.22 9.02
C VAL A 140 12.59 8.29 7.50
N TYR A 141 12.13 9.43 6.95
CA TYR A 141 11.94 9.58 5.51
C TYR A 141 13.28 9.70 4.78
N THR A 142 14.23 10.45 5.34
CA THR A 142 15.58 10.59 4.79
C THR A 142 16.33 9.26 4.83
N ASN A 143 16.24 8.52 5.94
CA ASN A 143 16.88 7.22 6.09
C ASN A 143 16.31 6.19 5.13
N ALA A 144 14.97 6.16 4.96
CA ALA A 144 14.32 5.31 3.97
C ALA A 144 14.77 5.65 2.55
N ALA A 145 14.75 6.93 2.16
CA ALA A 145 15.18 7.38 0.84
C ALA A 145 16.65 7.04 0.56
N ALA A 146 17.56 7.36 1.50
CA ALA A 146 18.98 7.07 1.37
C ALA A 146 19.25 5.57 1.17
N ARG A 147 18.60 4.70 1.95
CA ARG A 147 18.74 3.25 1.78
C ARG A 147 18.18 2.74 0.46
N THR A 148 17.09 3.32 -0.06
CA THR A 148 16.59 2.94 -1.41
C THR A 148 17.58 3.26 -2.53
N LEU A 149 18.37 4.34 -2.39
CA LEU A 149 19.36 4.73 -3.39
C LEU A 149 20.58 3.79 -3.43
N VAL A 150 20.89 3.13 -2.31
CA VAL A 150 22.07 2.24 -2.18
C VAL A 150 21.77 0.80 -2.59
N VAL A 151 20.49 0.38 -2.54
CA VAL A 151 20.13 -1.06 -2.61
C VAL A 151 20.06 -1.64 -4.02
N ASP A 152 19.88 -0.84 -5.06
CA ASP A 152 19.72 -1.39 -6.40
C ASP A 152 20.68 -0.71 -7.39
N GLY A 153 21.20 -1.50 -8.33
CA GLY A 153 21.88 -0.96 -9.50
C GLY A 153 21.04 0.12 -10.20
N ALA A 154 21.70 0.92 -11.03
CA ALA A 154 21.32 2.24 -11.57
C ALA A 154 19.84 2.52 -11.92
N ASP A 155 18.99 1.54 -12.14
CA ASP A 155 17.62 1.71 -12.62
C ASP A 155 16.56 1.98 -11.51
N SER A 156 16.77 1.54 -10.26
CA SER A 156 15.74 1.69 -9.21
C SER A 156 15.82 3.04 -8.47
N GLY A 157 17.02 3.61 -8.33
CA GLY A 157 17.24 4.93 -7.72
C GLY A 157 16.60 6.08 -8.51
N LEU A 158 16.33 5.88 -9.81
CA LEU A 158 15.70 6.89 -10.68
C LEU A 158 14.31 7.30 -10.19
N ILE A 159 13.51 6.38 -9.62
CA ILE A 159 12.18 6.72 -9.10
C ILE A 159 12.31 7.63 -7.87
N THR A 160 13.26 7.34 -6.98
CA THR A 160 13.54 8.18 -5.81
C THR A 160 14.03 9.56 -6.24
N LEU A 161 14.96 9.63 -7.21
CA LEU A 161 15.50 10.90 -7.73
C LEU A 161 14.44 11.71 -8.49
N ALA A 162 13.57 11.07 -9.26
CA ALA A 162 12.50 11.74 -10.01
C ALA A 162 11.40 12.31 -9.10
N ALA A 163 11.29 11.84 -7.85
CA ALA A 163 10.34 12.37 -6.87
C ALA A 163 10.85 13.65 -6.18
N VAL A 164 12.14 14.00 -6.34
CA VAL A 164 12.71 15.23 -5.79
C VAL A 164 12.20 16.41 -6.61
N GLN A 165 11.45 17.30 -5.97
CA GLN A 165 11.06 18.57 -6.57
C GLN A 165 12.16 19.60 -6.29
N HIS A 166 12.83 20.08 -7.33
CA HIS A 166 13.71 21.24 -7.22
C HIS A 166 12.86 22.51 -7.13
N HIS A 167 12.98 23.24 -6.03
CA HIS A 167 12.22 24.47 -5.80
C HIS A 167 12.81 25.66 -6.58
N GLU A 168 14.08 25.55 -6.98
CA GLU A 168 14.78 26.51 -7.83
C GLU A 168 15.71 25.74 -8.77
N LEU A 169 15.62 26.00 -10.07
CA LEU A 169 16.67 25.64 -11.01
C LEU A 169 17.77 26.67 -10.83
N ALA A 170 18.96 26.25 -10.38
CA ALA A 170 20.11 27.14 -10.31
C ALA A 170 20.32 27.78 -11.69
N SER A 171 20.13 29.10 -11.76
CA SER A 171 20.35 29.94 -12.93
C SER A 171 21.82 29.98 -13.33
#